data_AF-A0A3D5Z8Z1-F1
#
_entry.id   AF-A0A3D5Z8Z1-F1
#
_cell.length_a   1.000
_cell.length_b   1.000
_cell.length_c   1.000
_cell.angle_alpha   90.00
_cell.angle_beta   90.00
_cell.angle_gamma   90.00
#
_symmetry.space_group_name_H-M   'P 1'
#
loop_
_entity.id
_entity.type
_entity.pdbx_description
1 polymer ?
#
loop_
_entity_poly.entity_id
_entity_poly.type
_entity_poly.pdbx_seq_one_letter_code
_entity_poly.pdbx_strand_id
1 'polypeptide(L)' 'SCTVPKKPEDPIMPGESGEIEVTFKPKPSQAGKDITQVVTLTANTEPRDTKLKIKAKVQPKEEEEAQ' A
#
# COMPACT_ATOMS: atom_id res chain seq x y z
N SER A 1 -4.34 9.05 5.69
CA SER A 1 -3.65 8.53 4.50
C SER A 1 -4.70 8.11 3.50
N CYS A 2 -4.60 8.51 2.23
CA CYS A 2 -5.41 7.89 1.17
C CYS A 2 -4.51 6.86 0.49
N THR A 3 -4.79 5.58 0.71
CA THR A 3 -4.13 4.49 -0.01
C THR A 3 -5.05 4.15 -1.18
N VAL A 4 -4.60 4.44 -2.39
CA VAL A 4 -5.37 4.18 -3.62
C VAL A 4 -4.76 2.94 -4.26
N PRO A 5 -5.41 1.77 -4.15
CA PRO A 5 -4.97 0.60 -4.88
C PRO A 5 -5.41 0.72 -6.34
N LYS A 6 -4.48 0.53 -7.28
CA LYS A 6 -4.84 0.21 -8.67
C LYS A 6 -4.78 -1.31 -8.83
N LYS A 7 -5.91 -1.89 -9.24
CA LYS A 7 -6.03 -3.32 -9.55
C LYS A 7 -5.95 -3.52 -11.07
N PRO A 8 -5.51 -4.69 -11.56
CA PRO A 8 -5.67 -5.03 -12.96
C PRO A 8 -7.15 -5.00 -13.35
N GLU A 9 -7.44 -4.43 -14.51
CA GLU A 9 -8.80 -4.36 -15.07
C GLU A 9 -9.16 -5.65 -15.79
N ASP A 10 -8.17 -6.31 -16.39
CA ASP A 10 -8.33 -7.56 -17.11
C ASP A 10 -8.28 -8.79 -16.17
N PRO A 11 -8.97 -9.88 -16.53
CA PRO A 11 -8.84 -11.16 -15.84
C PRO A 11 -7.40 -11.70 -15.92
N ILE A 12 -6.91 -12.27 -14.82
CA ILE A 12 -5.60 -12.94 -14.78
C ILE A 12 -5.82 -14.44 -15.00
N MET A 13 -5.19 -15.04 -16.00
CA MET A 13 -5.32 -16.48 -16.26
C MET A 13 -4.54 -17.33 -15.24
N PRO A 14 -4.87 -18.62 -15.05
CA PRO A 14 -4.09 -19.51 -14.21
C PRO A 14 -2.62 -19.58 -14.66
N GLY A 15 -1.70 -19.30 -13.75
CA GLY A 15 -0.25 -19.28 -14.04
C GLY A 15 0.30 -17.92 -14.47
N GLU A 16 -0.56 -16.92 -14.70
CA GLU A 16 -0.12 -15.55 -14.94
C GLU A 16 0.06 -14.75 -13.64
N SER A 17 0.80 -13.65 -13.74
CA SER A 17 1.03 -12.71 -12.64
C SER A 17 0.39 -11.37 -12.96
N GLY A 18 -0.24 -10.74 -11.97
CA GLY A 18 -0.76 -9.38 -12.06
C GLY A 18 -0.07 -8.44 -11.06
N GLU A 19 0.00 -7.16 -11.39
CA GLU A 19 0.60 -6.14 -10.53
C GLU A 19 -0.48 -5.28 -9.85
N ILE A 20 -0.30 -5.00 -8.56
CA ILE A 20 -1.19 -4.13 -7.78
C ILE A 20 -0.36 -2.95 -7.29
N GLU A 21 -0.58 -1.78 -7.87
CA GLU A 21 0.10 -0.55 -7.47
C GLU A 21 -0.59 0.04 -6.24
N VAL A 22 0.14 0.17 -5.13
CA VAL A 22 -0.37 0.73 -3.87
C VAL A 22 0.40 2.01 -3.57
N THR A 23 -0.25 3.17 -3.74
CA THR A 23 0.35 4.45 -3.37
C THR A 23 0.04 4.81 -1.92
N PHE A 24 1.07 5.03 -1.10
CA PHE A 24 0.94 5.55 0.26
C PHE A 24 1.34 7.03 0.33
N LYS A 25 0.37 7.91 0.65
CA LYS A 25 0.62 9.33 0.91
C LYS A 25 0.47 9.63 2.41
N PRO A 26 1.57 9.83 3.17
CA PRO A 26 1.50 10.18 4.58
C PRO A 26 0.93 11.60 4.74
N LYS A 27 0.14 11.81 5.80
CA LYS A 27 -0.27 13.15 6.24
C LYS A 27 0.81 13.76 7.13
N PRO A 28 0.91 15.10 7.24
CA PRO A 28 1.87 15.75 8.16
C PRO A 28 1.75 15.23 9.60
N SER A 29 0.53 14.94 10.06
CA SER A 29 0.24 14.36 11.38
C SER A 29 0.73 12.91 11.59
N GLN A 30 1.22 12.28 10.53
CA GLN A 30 1.80 10.93 10.55
C GLN A 30 3.33 10.96 10.59
N ALA A 31 3.97 12.13 10.50
CA ALA A 31 5.41 12.29 10.67
C ALA A 31 5.89 11.71 12.01
N GLY A 32 7.00 10.96 11.98
CA GLY A 32 7.59 10.31 13.14
C GLY A 32 6.86 9.06 13.64
N LYS A 33 5.77 8.63 12.97
CA LYS A 33 4.94 7.50 13.41
C LYS A 33 5.17 6.26 12.57
N ASP A 34 5.08 5.11 13.24
CA ASP A 34 4.96 3.81 12.58
C ASP A 34 3.52 3.63 12.09
N ILE A 35 3.38 3.34 10.81
CA ILE A 35 2.11 3.15 10.12
C ILE A 35 2.04 1.69 9.67
N THR A 36 0.93 1.04 10.00
CA THR A 36 0.58 -0.29 9.50
C THR A 36 -0.66 -0.16 8.65
N GLN A 37 -0.54 -0.46 7.36
CA GLN A 37 -1.68 -0.57 6.44
C GLN A 37 -1.94 -2.04 6.13
N VAL A 38 -3.21 -2.40 6.01
CA VAL A 38 -3.64 -3.73 5.58
C VAL A 38 -4.39 -3.58 4.27
N VAL A 39 -3.89 -4.22 3.22
CA VAL A 39 -4.56 -4.34 1.93
C VAL A 39 -5.17 -5.72 1.86
N THR A 40 -6.49 -5.78 1.72
CA THR A 40 -7.20 -7.05 1.52
C THR A 40 -7.40 -7.25 0.02
N LEU A 41 -6.79 -8.30 -0.52
CA LEU A 41 -7.01 -8.77 -1.87
C LEU A 41 -8.15 -9.79 -1.86
N THR A 42 -9.24 -9.50 -2.54
CA THR A 42 -10.34 -10.43 -2.76
C THR A 42 -10.28 -10.92 -4.20
N ALA A 43 -10.16 -12.23 -4.39
CA ALA A 43 -10.05 -12.87 -5.69
C ALA A 43 -10.93 -14.13 -5.75
N ASN A 44 -11.14 -14.66 -6.96
CA ASN A 44 -11.82 -15.93 -7.21
C ASN A 44 -10.88 -17.15 -7.01
N THR A 45 -9.99 -17.08 -6.03
CA THR A 45 -9.02 -18.11 -5.66
C THR A 45 -9.36 -18.73 -4.30
N GLU A 46 -8.69 -19.82 -3.92
CA GLU A 46 -8.81 -20.42 -2.58
C GLU A 46 -7.47 -20.28 -1.85
N PRO A 47 -7.36 -19.48 -0.78
CA PRO A 47 -8.43 -18.71 -0.12
C PRO A 47 -8.89 -17.48 -0.91
N ARG A 48 -10.18 -17.12 -0.73
CA ARG A 48 -10.83 -15.98 -1.42
C ARG A 48 -10.20 -14.63 -1.07
N ASP A 49 -9.82 -14.46 0.19
CA ASP A 49 -9.28 -13.22 0.71
C ASP A 49 -7.84 -13.43 1.18
N THR A 50 -6.92 -12.64 0.62
CA THR A 50 -5.52 -12.59 1.03
C THR A 50 -5.22 -11.22 1.66
N LYS A 51 -4.72 -11.21 2.89
CA LYS A 51 -4.39 -9.96 3.60
C LYS A 51 -2.90 -9.67 3.51
N LEU A 52 -2.55 -8.54 2.87
CA LEU A 52 -1.20 -8.03 2.77
C LEU A 52 -1.00 -6.92 3.79
N LYS A 53 -0.03 -7.09 4.70
CA LYS A 53 0.26 -6.13 5.77
C LYS A 53 1.52 -5.34 5.43
N ILE A 54 1.36 -4.05 5.18
CA ILE A 54 2.43 -3.11 4.84
C ILE A 54 2.77 -2.31 6.08
N LYS A 55 4.02 -2.41 6.55
CA LYS A 55 4.56 -1.62 7.67
C LYS A 55 5.50 -0.56 7.12
N ALA A 56 5.33 0.69 7.55
CA ALA A 56 6.17 1.81 7.17
C ALA A 56 6.42 2.71 8.36
N LYS A 57 7.61 3.31 8.45
CA LYS A 57 7.93 4.36 9.43
C LYS A 57 8.04 5.67 8.68
N VAL A 58 7.13 6.61 8.96
CA VAL A 58 7.15 7.93 8.30
C VAL A 58 8.20 8.78 8.99
N GLN A 59 9.26 9.12 8.29
CA GLN A 59 10.24 10.07 8.82
C GLN A 59 9.64 11.48 8.83
N PRO A 60 9.89 12.28 9.88
CA PRO A 60 9.61 13.70 9.81
C PRO A 60 10.40 14.31 8.66
N LYS A 61 9.82 15.30 7.99
CA LYS A 61 10.57 16.08 7.00
C LYS A 61 11.65 16.82 7.80
N GLU A 62 12.92 16.45 7.63
CA GLU A 62 14.00 17.34 8.04
C GLU A 62 13.77 18.65 7.30
N GLU A 63 13.56 19.73 8.05
CA GLU A 63 13.78 21.06 7.48
C GLU A 63 15.26 21.08 7.11
N GLU A 64 15.54 21.01 5.81
CA GLU A 64 16.80 21.47 5.26
C GLU A 64 16.88 22.95 5.67
N GLU A 65 17.55 23.21 6.81
CA GLU A 65 18.07 24.52 7.13
C GLU A 65 18.94 24.92 5.94
N ALA A 66 18.35 25.72 5.06
CA ALA A 66 19.11 26.50 4.09
C ALA A 66 20.08 27.37 4.91
N GLN A 67 21.33 26.93 4.97
CA GLN A 67 22.46 27.73 5.42
C GLN A 67 22.72 28.87 4.44
#